data_AF-A0A2V5X707-F1
#
_entry.id   AF-A0A2V5X707-F1
#
_cell.length_a   1.000
_cell.length_b   1.000
_cell.length_c   1.000
_cell.angle_alpha   90.00
_cell.angle_beta   90.00
_cell.angle_gamma   90.00
#
_symmetry.space_group_name_H-M   'P 1'
#
loop_
_entity.id
_entity.type
_entity.pdbx_description
1 polymer ?
#
loop_
_entity_poly.entity_id
_entity_poly.type
_entity_poly.pdbx_seq_one_letter_code
_entity_poly.pdbx_strand_id
1 'polypeptide(L)' 'SAEKAKEFGVAVAMVQMMPKPDQLAEINRLVESGKLKVRVATVLPLAEVKKAHQLSAAGHADGKIILRP' A
#
# COMPACT_ATOMS: atom_id res chain seq x y z
N SER A 1 15.12 -14.77 -6.23
CA SER A 1 16.55 -14.39 -6.30
C SER A 1 16.90 -14.05 -7.73
N ALA A 2 18.03 -13.36 -7.95
CA ALA A 2 18.49 -13.04 -9.30
C ALA A 2 18.77 -14.32 -10.12
N GLU A 3 19.22 -15.41 -9.49
CA GLU A 3 19.44 -16.68 -10.19
C GLU A 3 18.14 -17.28 -10.74
N LYS A 4 17.06 -17.31 -9.95
CA LYS A 4 15.75 -17.80 -10.41
C LYS A 4 15.17 -16.91 -11.52
N ALA A 5 15.35 -15.60 -11.42
CA ALA A 5 14.87 -14.67 -12.46
C ALA A 5 15.53 -14.95 -13.82
N LYS A 6 16.84 -15.27 -13.81
CA LYS A 6 17.61 -15.67 -14.99
C LYS A 6 17.14 -17.01 -15.56
N GLU A 7 16.88 -17.99 -14.71
CA GLU A 7 16.36 -19.31 -15.11
C GLU A 7 15.04 -19.21 -15.88
N PHE A 8 14.14 -18.33 -15.43
CA PHE A 8 12.83 -18.12 -16.06
C PHE A 8 12.79 -16.99 -17.10
N GLY A 9 13.93 -16.36 -17.43
CA GLY A 9 14.01 -15.28 -18.41
C GLY A 9 13.21 -14.02 -18.03
N VAL A 10 12.97 -13.79 -16.74
CA VAL A 10 12.17 -12.65 -16.23
C VAL A 10 13.06 -11.59 -15.60
N ALA A 11 12.66 -10.32 -15.73
CA ALA A 11 13.31 -9.21 -15.05
C ALA A 11 12.73 -9.02 -13.65
N VAL A 12 13.59 -8.84 -12.66
CA VAL A 12 13.19 -8.52 -11.28
C VAL A 12 13.84 -7.20 -10.89
N ALA A 13 13.03 -6.29 -10.34
CA ALA A 13 13.50 -5.02 -9.79
C ALA A 13 13.02 -4.88 -8.34
N MET A 14 13.91 -4.39 -7.48
CA MET A 14 13.52 -3.91 -6.16
C MET A 14 13.03 -2.47 -6.32
N VAL A 15 11.75 -2.24 -6.09
CA VAL A 15 11.17 -0.89 -6.15
C VAL A 15 11.31 -0.26 -4.77
N GLN A 16 12.15 0.77 -4.66
CA GLN A 16 12.14 1.66 -3.50
C GLN A 16 11.30 2.89 -3.82
N MET A 17 10.36 3.22 -2.94
CA MET A 17 9.51 4.38 -3.12
C MET A 17 10.12 5.59 -2.40
N MET A 18 10.37 6.67 -3.15
CA MET A 18 10.75 7.95 -2.58
C MET A 18 9.51 8.85 -2.57
N PRO A 19 9.13 9.46 -1.42
CA PRO A 19 8.01 10.38 -1.39
C PRO A 19 8.31 11.61 -2.27
N LYS A 20 7.38 11.93 -3.19
CA LYS A 20 7.45 13.12 -4.06
C LYS A 20 6.15 13.91 -3.93
N PRO A 21 6.19 15.18 -3.47
CA PRO A 21 5.00 15.99 -3.26
C PRO A 21 4.09 16.10 -4.49
N ASP A 22 4.67 16.33 -5.68
CA ASP A 22 3.90 16.49 -6.91
C ASP A 22 3.14 15.22 -7.31
N GLN A 23 3.73 14.05 -7.04
CA GLN A 23 3.07 12.76 -7.29
C GLN A 23 1.92 12.52 -6.31
N LEU A 24 2.10 12.91 -5.04
CA LEU A 24 1.01 12.84 -4.06
C LEU A 24 -0.15 13.77 -4.44
N ALA A 25 0.15 14.97 -4.94
CA ALA A 25 -0.86 15.91 -5.42
C ALA A 25 -1.64 15.35 -6.61
N GLU A 26 -0.97 14.67 -7.56
CA GLU A 26 -1.65 13.99 -8.66
C GLU A 26 -2.53 12.83 -8.17
N ILE A 27 -2.05 12.01 -7.22
CA ILE A 27 -2.85 10.95 -6.61
C ILE A 27 -4.12 11.52 -5.98
N ASN A 28 -4.04 12.66 -5.28
CA ASN A 28 -5.21 13.32 -4.71
C ASN A 28 -6.20 13.75 -5.79
N ARG A 29 -5.75 14.37 -6.90
CA ARG A 29 -6.62 14.73 -8.03
C ARG A 29 -7.34 13.51 -8.63
N LEU A 30 -6.66 12.38 -8.72
CA LEU A 30 -7.27 11.13 -9.21
C LEU A 30 -8.34 10.60 -8.24
N VAL A 31 -8.12 10.72 -6.94
CA VAL A 31 -9.11 10.34 -5.92
C VAL A 31 -10.32 11.29 -5.97
N GLU A 32 -10.10 12.59 -5.98
CA GLU A 32 -11.15 13.63 -6.04
C GLU A 32 -12.02 13.51 -7.29
N SER A 33 -11.41 13.23 -8.44
CA SER A 33 -12.13 13.01 -9.71
C SER A 33 -12.84 11.64 -9.79
N GLY A 34 -12.71 10.79 -8.77
CA GLY A 34 -13.31 9.45 -8.73
C GLY A 34 -12.66 8.42 -9.66
N LYS A 35 -11.58 8.79 -10.36
CA LYS A 35 -10.82 7.91 -11.26
C LYS A 35 -9.98 6.88 -10.48
N LEU A 36 -9.63 7.19 -9.23
CA LEU A 36 -8.95 6.28 -8.32
C LEU A 36 -9.83 6.05 -7.07
N LYS A 37 -10.21 4.80 -6.81
CA LYS A 37 -10.95 4.41 -5.60
C LYS A 37 -10.01 3.82 -4.57
N VAL A 38 -10.03 4.35 -3.36
CA VAL A 38 -9.30 3.78 -2.21
C VAL A 38 -10.12 2.63 -1.63
N ARG A 39 -9.59 1.42 -1.69
CA ARG A 39 -10.18 0.27 -0.99
C ARG A 39 -9.77 0.32 0.48
N VAL A 40 -10.76 0.29 1.37
CA VAL A 40 -10.53 0.27 2.82
C VAL A 40 -10.76 -1.15 3.30
N ALA A 41 -9.71 -1.76 3.87
CA ALA A 41 -9.79 -3.11 4.42
C ALA A 41 -10.52 -3.10 5.77
N THR A 42 -10.16 -2.16 6.64
CA THR A 42 -10.82 -1.98 7.94
C THR A 42 -10.51 -0.60 8.51
N VAL A 43 -11.36 -0.15 9.43
CA VAL A 43 -11.18 1.06 10.22
C VAL A 43 -11.19 0.67 11.69
N LEU A 44 -10.14 1.01 12.43
CA LEU A 44 -9.99 0.69 13.84
C LEU A 44 -9.77 1.99 14.64
N PRO A 45 -10.19 2.05 15.91
CA PRO A 45 -9.78 3.14 16.79
C PRO A 45 -8.26 3.09 17.01
N LEU A 46 -7.64 4.25 17.24
CA LEU A 46 -6.20 4.37 17.45
C LEU A 46 -5.74 3.52 18.66
N ALA A 47 -6.60 3.36 19.67
CA ALA A 47 -6.38 2.47 20.80
C ALA A 47 -6.13 1.00 20.40
N GLU A 48 -6.61 0.57 19.22
CA GLU A 48 -6.42 -0.78 18.68
C GLU A 48 -5.19 -0.90 17.74
N VAL A 49 -4.22 0.03 17.81
CA VAL A 49 -3.01 0.04 16.96
C VAL A 49 -2.26 -1.29 16.92
N LYS A 50 -2.23 -2.04 18.03
CA LYS A 50 -1.63 -3.38 18.10
C LYS A 50 -2.27 -4.35 17.09
N LYS A 51 -3.60 -4.37 17.02
CA LYS A 51 -4.37 -5.22 16.11
C LYS A 51 -4.19 -4.77 14.66
N ALA A 52 -4.17 -3.46 14.40
CA ALA A 52 -3.89 -2.92 13.08
C ALA A 52 -2.51 -3.37 12.56
N HIS A 53 -1.48 -3.34 13.41
CA HIS A 53 -0.15 -3.84 13.05
C HIS A 53 -0.12 -5.34 12.78
N GLN A 54 -0.83 -6.15 13.58
CA GLN A 54 -0.94 -7.59 13.34
C GLN A 54 -1.58 -7.90 11.99
N LEU A 55 -2.67 -7.20 11.64
CA LEU A 55 -3.33 -7.34 10.33
C LEU A 55 -2.42 -6.91 9.16
N SER A 56 -1.67 -5.83 9.34
CA SER A 56 -0.72 -5.34 8.32
C SER A 56 0.41 -6.35 8.09
N ALA A 57 1.02 -6.84 9.18
CA ALA A 57 2.12 -7.79 9.13
C ALA A 57 1.73 -9.15 8.54
N ALA A 58 0.45 -9.55 8.66
CA ALA A 58 -0.04 -10.75 8.02
C ALA A 58 0.03 -10.67 6.48
N GLY A 59 0.05 -9.47 5.88
CA GLY A 59 0.21 -9.30 4.43
C GLY A 59 -1.02 -9.62 3.58
N HIS A 60 -2.18 -9.87 4.19
CA HIS A 60 -3.42 -10.29 3.51
C HIS A 60 -4.52 -9.21 3.55
N ALA A 61 -4.20 -7.99 3.95
CA ALA A 61 -5.17 -6.91 4.00
C ALA A 61 -5.57 -6.46 2.58
N ASP A 62 -6.86 -6.57 2.27
CA ASP A 62 -7.41 -6.16 0.98
C ASP A 62 -7.77 -4.67 0.97
N GLY A 63 -6.73 -3.83 0.85
CA GLY A 63 -6.84 -2.37 0.88
C GLY A 63 -6.10 -1.74 2.06
N LYS A 64 -6.48 -0.52 2.41
CA LYS A 64 -5.83 0.26 3.47
C LYS A 64 -6.47 -0.02 4.83
N ILE A 65 -5.63 -0.14 5.86
CA ILE A 65 -6.03 -0.18 7.26
C ILE A 65 -5.99 1.27 7.78
N ILE A 66 -7.12 1.78 8.28
CA ILE A 66 -7.23 3.16 8.74
C ILE A 66 -7.36 3.17 10.27
N LEU A 67 -6.57 4.02 10.93
CA LEU A 67 -6.73 4.32 12.34
C LEU A 67 -7.47 5.64 12.49
N ARG A 68 -8.53 5.66 13.31
CA ARG A 68 -9.25 6.87 13.69
C ARG A 68 -8.88 7.29 15.12
N PRO A 69 -8.80 8.60 15.42
CA PRO A 69 -8.51 9.09 16.76
C PRO A 69 -9.45 8.50 17.83
#